data_AF-J4HS61-F1
#
_entry.id   AF-J4HS61-F1
#
_cell.length_a   1.000
_cell.length_b   1.000
_cell.length_c   1.000
_cell.angle_alpha   90.00
_cell.angle_beta   90.00
_cell.angle_gamma   90.00
#
_symmetry.space_group_name_H-M   'P 1'
#
loop_
_entity.id
_entity.type
_entity.pdbx_description
1 polymer ?
#
loop_
_entity_poly.entity_id
_entity_poly.type
_entity_poly.pdbx_seq_one_letter_code
_entity_poly.pdbx_strand_id
1 'polypeptide(L)'
;MANAVSAGSSSSAANGPILAAGDWTKDLIQLAKTAELKKHALTLQLHTAQILSAHASLDQKSKAIEDLKEQKNKFSPHSSPCQLAPLTAHPRRLESERTRLLNCLLELNQDRDKADLLEATLSKECTDLRQKIQTITDGEYSVAKQDVDRLRQELGQPPLPSLQETLEEKSTQYLKELRLQTEKAANKRGAPDELGPDGQPVGKRPRGRPKGSKTTKHKGKESAQTAASTSANASAPVPS
;
A
#
# COMPACT_ATOMS: atom_id res chain seq x y z
N MET A 1 36.07 -66.45 8.94
CA MET A 1 37.52 -66.53 8.71
C MET A 1 38.02 -65.12 8.38
N ALA A 2 39.16 -64.72 8.98
CA ALA A 2 39.91 -63.44 8.86
C ALA A 2 39.14 -62.18 9.34
N ASN A 3 39.43 -61.54 10.49
CA ASN A 3 40.65 -60.99 11.11
C ASN A 3 41.26 -59.79 10.36
N ALA A 4 41.10 -58.58 10.93
CA ALA A 4 42.04 -57.47 10.78
C ALA A 4 41.88 -56.48 11.95
N VAL A 5 42.86 -56.54 12.85
CA VAL A 5 43.23 -55.52 13.84
C VAL A 5 43.96 -54.37 13.13
N SER A 6 43.67 -53.12 13.47
CA SER A 6 44.58 -51.97 13.26
C SER A 6 44.18 -50.89 14.27
N ALA A 7 44.89 -50.83 15.40
CA ALA A 7 46.12 -50.06 15.62
C ALA A 7 45.77 -48.67 16.14
N GLY A 8 45.90 -48.54 17.46
CA GLY A 8 45.76 -47.29 18.18
C GLY A 8 46.81 -46.28 17.75
N SER A 9 46.35 -45.08 17.41
CA SER A 9 47.20 -43.90 17.37
C SER A 9 47.13 -43.22 18.73
N SER A 10 48.11 -43.53 19.58
CA SER A 10 48.38 -42.77 20.80
C SER A 10 48.90 -41.40 20.41
N SER A 11 48.02 -40.41 20.35
CA SER A 11 48.38 -39.00 20.25
C SER A 11 49.09 -38.61 21.55
N SER A 12 50.41 -38.48 21.46
CA SER A 12 51.24 -37.92 22.51
C SER A 12 50.74 -36.52 22.85
N ALA A 13 50.11 -36.40 24.02
CA ALA A 13 49.73 -35.13 24.61
C ALA A 13 50.99 -34.33 24.96
N ALA A 14 51.43 -33.49 24.04
CA ALA A 14 52.40 -32.45 24.31
C ALA A 14 51.72 -31.42 25.25
N ASN A 15 52.02 -31.52 26.55
CA ASN A 15 51.74 -30.49 27.55
C ASN A 15 52.65 -29.26 27.31
N GLY A 16 52.51 -28.63 26.16
CA GLY A 16 52.97 -27.26 25.95
C GLY A 16 51.96 -26.29 26.60
N PRO A 17 52.40 -25.12 27.10
CA PRO A 17 51.48 -24.09 27.57
C PRO A 17 50.47 -23.80 26.46
N ILE A 18 49.17 -23.93 26.77
CA ILE A 18 48.06 -23.57 25.90
C ILE A 18 48.10 -22.05 25.74
N LEU A 19 49.03 -21.55 24.91
CA LEU A 19 48.86 -20.27 24.26
C LEU A 19 47.63 -20.46 23.40
N ALA A 20 46.53 -19.80 23.76
CA ALA A 20 45.32 -19.73 22.96
C ALA A 20 45.68 -19.13 21.59
N ALA A 21 46.12 -19.98 20.67
CA ALA A 21 46.49 -19.66 19.29
C ALA A 21 45.22 -19.50 18.43
N GLY A 22 44.25 -18.75 18.95
CA GLY A 22 43.12 -18.23 18.23
C GLY A 22 43.19 -16.72 18.31
N ASP A 23 43.06 -16.04 17.16
CA ASP A 23 43.00 -14.59 17.05
C ASP A 23 41.70 -14.06 17.70
N TRP A 24 41.58 -14.17 19.03
CA TRP A 24 40.42 -13.74 19.81
C TRP A 24 40.08 -12.27 19.57
N THR A 25 41.08 -11.45 19.26
CA THR A 25 40.90 -10.05 18.88
C THR A 25 40.17 -9.92 17.54
N LYS A 26 40.46 -10.78 16.56
CA LYS A 26 39.74 -10.80 15.27
C LYS A 26 38.32 -11.32 15.46
N ASP A 27 38.13 -12.35 16.28
CA ASP A 27 36.80 -12.88 16.62
C ASP A 27 35.93 -11.82 17.33
N LEU A 28 36.52 -11.05 18.25
CA LEU A 28 35.83 -9.97 18.95
C LEU A 28 35.46 -8.82 18.00
N ILE A 29 36.37 -8.41 17.11
CA ILE A 29 36.10 -7.41 16.07
C ILE A 29 35.01 -7.90 15.12
N GLN A 30 35.04 -9.18 14.73
CA GLN A 30 34.05 -9.79 13.86
C GLN A 30 32.67 -9.88 14.55
N LEU A 31 32.64 -10.19 15.84
CA LEU A 31 31.42 -10.19 16.65
C LEU A 31 30.82 -8.79 16.76
N ALA A 32 31.66 -7.76 16.98
CA ALA A 32 31.25 -6.37 17.02
C ALA A 32 30.67 -5.91 15.66
N LYS A 33 31.38 -6.19 14.55
CA LYS A 33 30.89 -5.91 13.19
C LYS A 33 29.56 -6.63 12.91
N THR A 34 29.41 -7.86 13.39
CA THR A 34 28.15 -8.63 13.24
C THR A 34 27.01 -8.06 14.07
N ALA A 35 27.29 -7.57 15.28
CA ALA A 35 26.31 -6.91 16.13
C ALA A 35 25.84 -5.58 15.51
N GLU A 36 26.77 -4.78 14.98
CA GLU A 36 26.47 -3.53 14.27
C GLU A 36 25.61 -3.81 13.03
N LEU A 37 25.96 -4.83 12.22
CA LEU A 37 25.17 -5.24 11.06
C LEU A 37 23.74 -5.64 11.45
N LYS A 38 23.57 -6.41 12.53
CA LYS A 38 22.24 -6.81 13.02
C LYS A 38 21.41 -5.62 13.49
N LYS A 39 22.04 -4.64 14.17
CA LYS A 39 21.41 -3.39 14.57
C LYS A 39 20.88 -2.62 13.35
N HIS A 40 21.70 -2.41 12.32
CA HIS A 40 21.26 -1.73 11.10
C HIS A 40 20.17 -2.50 10.35
N ALA A 41 20.26 -3.82 10.28
CA ALA A 41 19.23 -4.66 9.65
C ALA A 41 17.87 -4.51 10.36
N LEU A 42 17.87 -4.43 11.69
CA LEU A 42 16.65 -4.26 12.49
C LEU A 42 16.05 -2.86 12.30
N THR A 43 16.88 -1.82 12.25
CA THR A 43 16.42 -0.46 11.88
C THR A 43 15.79 -0.43 10.50
N LEU A 44 16.40 -1.09 9.51
CA LEU A 44 15.85 -1.17 8.15
C LEU A 44 14.49 -1.89 8.13
N GLN A 45 14.34 -2.97 8.88
CA GLN A 45 13.06 -3.67 9.05
C GLN A 45 12.00 -2.77 9.67
N LEU A 46 12.36 -1.99 10.70
CA LEU A 46 11.44 -1.04 11.33
C LEU A 46 10.98 0.05 10.35
N HIS A 47 11.90 0.65 9.61
CA HIS A 47 11.57 1.67 8.60
C HIS A 47 10.68 1.07 7.50
N THR A 48 10.97 -0.15 7.06
CA THR A 48 10.13 -0.87 6.09
C THR A 48 8.71 -1.03 6.63
N ALA A 49 8.54 -1.48 7.87
CA ALA A 49 7.22 -1.63 8.49
C ALA A 49 6.46 -0.29 8.56
N GLN A 50 7.15 0.81 8.88
CA GLN A 50 6.56 2.15 8.91
C GLN A 50 6.08 2.60 7.53
N ILE A 51 6.88 2.37 6.47
CA ILE A 51 6.50 2.68 5.09
C ILE A 51 5.25 1.89 4.68
N LEU A 52 5.20 0.60 4.98
CA LEU A 52 4.05 -0.24 4.65
C LEU A 52 2.77 0.20 5.37
N SER A 53 2.90 0.60 6.64
CA SER A 53 1.78 1.14 7.42
C SER A 53 1.26 2.48 6.85
N ALA A 54 2.17 3.34 6.39
CA ALA A 54 1.81 4.59 5.73
C ALA A 54 1.07 4.35 4.40
N HIS A 55 1.54 3.38 3.60
CA HIS A 55 0.85 2.98 2.36
C HIS A 55 -0.56 2.43 2.61
N ALA A 56 -0.73 1.55 3.61
CA ALA A 56 -2.06 1.04 3.98
C ALA A 56 -3.03 2.18 4.32
N SER A 57 -2.53 3.18 5.06
CA SER A 57 -3.32 4.34 5.47
C SER A 57 -3.68 5.24 4.28
N LEU A 58 -2.76 5.39 3.31
CA LEU A 58 -2.99 6.15 2.08
C LEU A 58 -4.08 5.51 1.23
N ASP A 59 -4.04 4.19 1.04
CA ASP A 59 -5.05 3.47 0.25
C ASP A 59 -6.43 3.53 0.90
N GLN A 60 -6.48 3.41 2.23
CA GLN A 60 -7.72 3.55 2.99
C GLN A 60 -8.32 4.96 2.84
N LYS A 61 -7.48 6.01 2.91
CA LYS A 61 -7.92 7.41 2.72
C LYS A 61 -8.35 7.67 1.27
N SER A 62 -7.64 7.13 0.27
CA SER A 62 -7.96 7.28 -1.15
C SER A 62 -9.31 6.67 -1.50
N LYS A 63 -9.60 5.49 -0.96
CA LYS A 63 -10.91 4.86 -1.11
C LYS A 63 -12.04 5.68 -0.46
N ALA A 64 -11.80 6.25 0.73
CA ALA A 64 -12.78 7.11 1.38
C ALA A 64 -13.08 8.38 0.56
N ILE A 65 -12.08 8.95 -0.12
CA ILE A 65 -12.28 10.08 -1.05
C ILE A 65 -13.18 9.67 -2.23
N GLU A 66 -12.97 8.46 -2.78
CA GLU A 66 -13.76 7.93 -3.89
C GLU A 66 -15.23 7.70 -3.47
N ASP A 67 -15.45 7.09 -2.30
CA ASP A 67 -16.79 6.90 -1.71
C ASP A 67 -17.52 8.24 -1.51
N LEU A 68 -16.81 9.28 -1.02
CA LEU A 68 -17.38 10.62 -0.85
C LEU A 68 -17.73 11.28 -2.20
N LYS A 69 -16.90 11.09 -3.23
CA LYS A 69 -17.20 11.56 -4.59
C LYS A 69 -18.44 10.89 -5.16
N GLU A 70 -18.62 9.59 -4.94
CA GLU A 70 -19.82 8.86 -5.37
C GLU A 70 -21.08 9.31 -4.61
N GLN A 71 -20.98 9.55 -3.30
CA GLN A 71 -22.09 10.10 -2.52
C GLN A 71 -22.49 11.49 -3.04
N LYS A 72 -21.51 12.39 -3.27
CA LYS A 72 -21.75 13.71 -3.87
C LYS A 72 -22.43 13.61 -5.24
N ASN A 73 -22.05 12.63 -6.07
CA ASN A 73 -22.66 12.42 -7.38
C ASN A 73 -24.10 11.86 -7.28
N LYS A 74 -24.38 11.01 -6.28
CA LYS A 74 -25.74 10.48 -6.01
C LYS A 74 -26.70 11.53 -5.44
N PHE A 75 -26.21 12.47 -4.63
CA PHE A 75 -27.01 13.59 -4.09
C PHE A 75 -27.18 14.76 -5.07
N SER A 76 -26.54 14.69 -6.24
CA SER A 76 -26.79 15.59 -7.37
C SER A 76 -27.59 14.91 -8.50
N PRO A 77 -28.78 14.31 -8.25
CA PRO A 77 -29.58 13.82 -9.37
C PRO A 77 -30.09 15.02 -10.16
N HIS A 78 -29.85 14.96 -11.46
CA HIS A 78 -30.44 15.85 -12.45
C HIS A 78 -31.90 16.16 -12.15
N SER A 79 -32.20 17.45 -12.14
CA SER A 79 -33.54 18.03 -12.17
C SER A 79 -34.41 17.34 -13.24
N SER A 80 -35.45 16.64 -12.80
CA SER A 80 -36.50 16.13 -13.69
C SER A 80 -37.84 16.70 -13.23
N PRO A 81 -38.61 17.39 -14.09
CA PRO A 81 -39.79 18.15 -13.69
C PRO A 81 -41.02 17.24 -13.51
N CYS A 82 -41.64 17.30 -12.32
CA CYS A 82 -42.92 16.66 -12.01
C CYS A 82 -44.10 17.40 -12.66
N GLN A 83 -44.98 16.65 -13.34
CA GLN A 83 -46.21 17.12 -13.97
C GLN A 83 -47.39 17.23 -12.96
N LEU A 84 -47.98 18.43 -12.93
CA LEU A 84 -49.38 18.84 -12.68
C LEU A 84 -50.27 18.11 -11.63
N ALA A 85 -50.59 18.82 -10.54
CA ALA A 85 -51.68 18.55 -9.58
C ALA A 85 -52.13 19.86 -8.85
N PRO A 86 -53.31 19.93 -8.18
CA PRO A 86 -54.21 21.10 -8.15
C PRO A 86 -53.85 22.26 -7.18
N LEU A 87 -54.31 23.46 -7.56
CA LEU A 87 -53.71 24.79 -7.31
C LEU A 87 -53.83 25.42 -5.91
N THR A 88 -54.40 24.79 -4.88
CA THR A 88 -54.68 25.50 -3.60
C THR A 88 -53.90 25.01 -2.38
N ALA A 89 -53.22 23.87 -2.48
CA ALA A 89 -52.24 23.41 -1.46
C ALA A 89 -50.78 23.75 -1.84
N HIS A 90 -50.58 24.41 -2.98
CA HIS A 90 -49.28 24.63 -3.60
C HIS A 90 -48.30 25.52 -2.81
N PRO A 91 -48.69 26.69 -2.24
CA PRO A 91 -47.70 27.63 -1.72
C PRO A 91 -47.00 27.14 -0.44
N ARG A 92 -47.72 26.52 0.51
CA ARG A 92 -47.09 25.97 1.73
C ARG A 92 -46.14 24.81 1.42
N ARG A 93 -46.51 23.95 0.48
CA ARG A 93 -45.64 22.84 0.04
C ARG A 93 -44.39 23.37 -0.67
N LEU A 94 -44.55 24.35 -1.55
CA LEU A 94 -43.43 24.99 -2.23
C LEU A 94 -42.49 25.69 -1.24
N GLU A 95 -43.02 26.36 -0.21
CA GLU A 95 -42.17 27.00 0.81
C GLU A 95 -41.41 25.96 1.66
N SER A 96 -42.05 24.84 2.00
CA SER A 96 -41.39 23.74 2.73
C SER A 96 -40.29 23.06 1.90
N GLU A 97 -40.53 22.84 0.61
CA GLU A 97 -39.56 22.28 -0.33
C GLU A 97 -38.41 23.27 -0.58
N ARG A 98 -38.72 24.56 -0.74
CA ARG A 98 -37.72 25.64 -0.85
C ARG A 98 -36.81 25.65 0.38
N THR A 99 -37.39 25.61 1.59
CA THR A 99 -36.64 25.57 2.84
C THR A 99 -35.77 24.31 2.93
N ARG A 100 -36.32 23.13 2.57
CA ARG A 100 -35.56 21.88 2.53
C ARG A 100 -34.37 21.98 1.57
N LEU A 101 -34.58 22.49 0.36
CA LEU A 101 -33.53 22.66 -0.65
C LEU A 101 -32.46 23.66 -0.20
N LEU A 102 -32.85 24.77 0.43
CA LEU A 102 -31.90 25.73 1.00
C LEU A 102 -31.04 25.09 2.10
N ASN A 103 -31.64 24.27 2.97
CA ASN A 103 -30.89 23.52 3.98
C ASN A 103 -29.94 22.49 3.34
N CYS A 104 -30.39 21.73 2.34
CA CYS A 104 -29.53 20.79 1.62
C CYS A 104 -28.37 21.51 0.90
N LEU A 105 -28.59 22.68 0.32
CA LEU A 105 -27.52 23.47 -0.29
C LEU A 105 -26.51 23.96 0.75
N LEU A 106 -26.98 24.35 1.94
CA LEU A 106 -26.12 24.75 3.05
C LEU A 106 -25.28 23.58 3.56
N GLU A 107 -25.89 22.41 3.73
CA GLU A 107 -25.19 21.17 4.12
C GLU A 107 -24.13 20.76 3.08
N LEU A 108 -24.48 20.75 1.79
CA LEU A 108 -23.53 20.45 0.72
C LEU A 108 -22.34 21.43 0.66
N ASN A 109 -22.58 22.72 0.94
CA ASN A 109 -21.49 23.70 1.02
C ASN A 109 -20.59 23.41 2.23
N GLN A 110 -21.15 23.09 3.39
CA GLN A 110 -20.36 22.71 4.57
C GLN A 110 -19.53 21.44 4.33
N ASP A 111 -20.13 20.42 3.70
CA ASP A 111 -19.44 19.18 3.36
C ASP A 111 -18.32 19.41 2.35
N ARG A 112 -18.52 20.30 1.38
CA ARG A 112 -17.46 20.70 0.43
C ARG A 112 -16.31 21.38 1.17
N ASP A 113 -16.59 22.38 2.00
CA ASP A 113 -15.54 23.11 2.71
C ASP A 113 -14.76 22.17 3.68
N LYS A 114 -15.45 21.20 4.28
CA LYS A 114 -14.83 20.13 5.08
C LYS A 114 -13.97 19.19 4.24
N ALA A 115 -14.42 18.80 3.05
CA ALA A 115 -13.64 17.98 2.13
C ALA A 115 -12.38 18.71 1.65
N ASP A 116 -12.50 20.00 1.32
CA ASP A 116 -11.38 20.84 0.91
C ASP A 116 -10.33 20.97 2.03
N LEU A 117 -10.76 21.13 3.29
CA LEU A 117 -9.86 21.16 4.45
C LEU A 117 -9.13 19.81 4.65
N LEU A 118 -9.83 18.69 4.49
CA LEU A 118 -9.24 17.36 4.57
C LEU A 118 -8.24 17.14 3.42
N GLU A 119 -8.58 17.53 2.19
CA GLU A 119 -7.69 17.44 1.03
C GLU A 119 -6.41 18.25 1.23
N ALA A 120 -6.52 19.49 1.73
CA ALA A 120 -5.37 20.33 2.02
C ALA A 120 -4.45 19.70 3.09
N THR A 121 -5.04 19.11 4.14
CA THR A 121 -4.30 18.42 5.20
C THR A 121 -3.55 17.21 4.65
N LEU A 122 -4.23 16.35 3.87
CA LEU A 122 -3.61 15.17 3.26
C LEU A 122 -2.52 15.54 2.25
N SER A 123 -2.71 16.61 1.47
CA SER A 123 -1.72 17.11 0.52
C SER A 123 -0.44 17.58 1.21
N LYS A 124 -0.58 18.28 2.35
CA LYS A 124 0.55 18.67 3.18
C LYS A 124 1.29 17.45 3.75
N GLU A 125 0.56 16.50 4.35
CA GLU A 125 1.14 15.25 4.87
C GLU A 125 1.90 14.47 3.78
N CYS A 126 1.34 14.39 2.56
CA CYS A 126 2.01 13.74 1.44
C CYS A 126 3.32 14.45 1.05
N THR A 127 3.33 15.77 1.08
CA THR A 127 4.51 16.58 0.78
C THR A 127 5.59 16.37 1.84
N ASP A 128 5.21 16.41 3.12
CA ASP A 128 6.10 16.20 4.25
C ASP A 128 6.72 14.79 4.22
N LEU A 129 5.91 13.76 3.91
CA LEU A 129 6.39 12.38 3.77
C LEU A 129 7.36 12.23 2.59
N ARG A 130 7.08 12.84 1.43
CA ARG A 130 8.00 12.83 0.28
C ARG A 130 9.32 13.50 0.63
N GLN A 131 9.28 14.64 1.30
CA GLN A 131 10.48 15.34 1.73
C GLN A 131 11.28 14.51 2.73
N LYS A 132 10.62 13.86 3.69
CA LYS A 132 11.26 12.98 4.66
C LYS A 132 11.93 11.77 4.00
N ILE A 133 11.26 11.15 3.03
CA ILE A 133 11.85 10.06 2.24
C ILE A 133 13.12 10.56 1.54
N GLN A 134 13.06 11.70 0.86
CA GLN A 134 14.21 12.27 0.18
C GLN A 134 15.39 12.49 1.14
N THR A 135 15.15 13.10 2.31
CA THR A 135 16.18 13.35 3.32
C THR A 135 16.84 12.06 3.81
N ILE A 136 16.05 11.02 4.06
CA ILE A 136 16.59 9.73 4.53
C ILE A 136 17.39 9.04 3.43
N THR A 137 16.87 9.07 2.20
CA THR A 137 17.50 8.44 1.03
C THR A 137 18.85 9.06 0.70
N ASP A 138 18.93 10.40 0.69
CA ASP A 138 20.14 11.12 0.30
C ASP A 138 21.16 11.26 1.44
N GLY A 139 20.68 11.28 2.69
CA GLY A 139 21.51 11.46 3.87
C GLY A 139 21.94 10.14 4.49
N GLU A 140 21.24 9.75 5.55
CA GLU A 140 21.63 8.67 6.46
C GLU A 140 21.75 7.31 5.76
N TYR A 141 20.85 7.00 4.83
CA TYR A 141 20.86 5.72 4.13
C TYR A 141 22.08 5.60 3.21
N SER A 142 22.42 6.66 2.46
CA SER A 142 23.56 6.66 1.53
C SER A 142 24.88 6.41 2.26
N VAL A 143 25.10 7.09 3.39
CA VAL A 143 26.30 6.92 4.22
C VAL A 143 26.37 5.49 4.78
N ALA A 144 25.28 5.01 5.39
CA ALA A 144 25.23 3.66 5.94
C ALA A 144 25.46 2.58 4.87
N LYS A 145 24.93 2.78 3.66
CA LYS A 145 25.14 1.84 2.54
C LYS A 145 26.61 1.78 2.15
N GLN A 146 27.29 2.92 2.01
CA GLN A 146 28.72 2.97 1.67
C GLN A 146 29.56 2.24 2.72
N ASP A 147 29.27 2.42 4.01
CA ASP A 147 29.98 1.73 5.09
C ASP A 147 29.77 0.21 5.04
N VAL A 148 28.54 -0.25 4.76
CA VAL A 148 28.26 -1.70 4.63
C VAL A 148 28.95 -2.29 3.39
N ASP A 149 28.91 -1.60 2.25
CA ASP A 149 29.58 -2.05 1.03
C ASP A 149 31.10 -2.12 1.23
N ARG A 150 31.69 -1.17 1.96
CA ARG A 150 33.10 -1.20 2.36
C ARG A 150 33.43 -2.43 3.22
N LEU A 151 32.63 -2.70 4.25
CA LEU A 151 32.81 -3.87 5.12
C LEU A 151 32.63 -5.19 4.37
N ARG A 152 31.69 -5.26 3.43
CA ARG A 152 31.49 -6.42 2.56
C ARG A 152 32.69 -6.65 1.66
N GLN A 153 33.25 -5.58 1.09
CA GLN A 153 34.47 -5.65 0.30
C GLN A 153 35.66 -6.17 1.11
N GLU A 154 35.85 -5.71 2.36
CA GLU A 154 36.87 -6.23 3.28
C GLU A 154 36.70 -7.73 3.59
N LEU A 155 35.45 -8.22 3.60
CA LEU A 155 35.11 -9.63 3.85
C LEU A 155 35.04 -10.50 2.57
N GLY A 156 35.31 -9.92 1.40
CA GLY A 156 35.21 -10.63 0.11
C GLY A 156 33.77 -10.97 -0.31
N GLN A 157 32.77 -10.25 0.21
CA GLN A 157 31.36 -10.41 -0.14
C GLN A 157 30.95 -9.43 -1.25
N PRO A 158 29.97 -9.79 -2.11
CA PRO A 158 29.44 -8.88 -3.12
C PRO A 158 28.72 -7.68 -2.48
N PRO A 159 28.76 -6.51 -3.13
CA PRO A 159 28.07 -5.31 -2.64
C PRO A 159 26.55 -5.54 -2.55
N LEU A 160 25.89 -4.76 -1.71
CA LEU A 160 24.45 -4.86 -1.55
C LEU A 160 23.70 -4.44 -2.83
N PRO A 161 22.51 -5.04 -3.08
CA PRO A 161 21.61 -4.59 -4.14
C PRO A 161 21.23 -3.12 -3.94
N SER A 162 20.73 -2.50 -5.01
CA SER A 162 20.37 -1.09 -4.94
C SER A 162 19.17 -0.84 -4.03
N LEU A 163 19.06 0.36 -3.44
CA LEU A 163 17.89 0.75 -2.66
C LEU A 163 16.61 0.63 -3.47
N GLN A 164 16.67 1.06 -4.74
CA GLN A 164 15.57 1.02 -5.68
C GLN A 164 15.07 -0.42 -5.89
N GLU A 165 15.97 -1.36 -6.16
CA GLU A 165 15.66 -2.78 -6.32
C GLU A 165 15.01 -3.35 -5.05
N THR A 166 15.56 -3.01 -3.88
CA THR A 166 15.01 -3.44 -2.59
C THR A 166 13.60 -2.88 -2.36
N LEU A 167 13.35 -1.62 -2.74
CA LEU A 167 12.05 -0.97 -2.64
C LEU A 167 11.03 -1.61 -3.60
N GLU A 168 11.42 -1.89 -4.83
CA GLU A 168 10.57 -2.57 -5.83
C GLU A 168 10.17 -3.97 -5.34
N GLU A 169 11.12 -4.74 -4.80
CA GLU A 169 10.86 -6.07 -4.24
C GLU A 169 9.91 -6.01 -3.02
N LYS A 170 10.06 -5.00 -2.15
CA LYS A 170 9.15 -4.80 -1.01
C LYS A 170 7.77 -4.32 -1.45
N SER A 171 7.68 -3.43 -2.43
CA SER A 171 6.41 -2.94 -2.96
C SER A 171 5.58 -4.07 -3.58
N THR A 172 6.22 -4.97 -4.32
CA THR A 172 5.58 -6.13 -4.92
C THR A 172 5.14 -7.15 -3.86
N GLN A 173 5.95 -7.36 -2.81
CA GLN A 173 5.56 -8.16 -1.65
C GLN A 173 4.33 -7.59 -0.94
N TYR A 174 4.30 -6.29 -0.69
CA TYR A 174 3.16 -5.64 -0.04
C TYR A 174 1.87 -5.78 -0.85
N LEU A 175 1.93 -5.52 -2.17
CA LEU A 175 0.77 -5.72 -3.04
C LEU A 175 0.30 -7.18 -3.09
N LYS A 176 1.24 -8.13 -3.02
CA LYS A 176 0.92 -9.56 -2.94
C LYS A 176 0.24 -9.91 -1.61
N GLU A 177 0.74 -9.37 -0.50
CA GLU A 177 0.17 -9.59 0.82
C GLU A 177 -1.22 -8.95 0.96
N LEU A 178 -1.42 -7.74 0.41
CA LEU A 178 -2.72 -7.07 0.40
C LEU A 178 -3.77 -7.86 -0.40
N ARG A 179 -3.37 -8.45 -1.54
CA ARG A 179 -4.23 -9.39 -2.31
C ARG A 179 -4.58 -10.62 -1.47
N LEU A 180 -3.58 -11.25 -0.85
CA LEU A 180 -3.79 -12.43 -0.02
C LEU A 180 -4.69 -12.14 1.20
N GLN A 181 -4.53 -10.97 1.82
CA GLN A 181 -5.35 -10.52 2.94
C GLN A 181 -6.80 -10.27 2.52
N THR A 182 -7.00 -9.70 1.33
CA THR A 182 -8.32 -9.51 0.72
C THR A 182 -8.98 -10.86 0.41
N GLU A 183 -8.24 -11.83 -0.14
CA GLU A 183 -8.72 -13.20 -0.37
C GLU A 183 -9.08 -13.92 0.94
N LYS A 184 -8.27 -13.75 2.00
CA LYS A 184 -8.52 -14.34 3.32
C LYS A 184 -9.76 -13.73 4.00
N ALA A 185 -10.00 -12.43 3.79
CA ALA A 185 -11.21 -11.74 4.25
C ALA A 185 -12.45 -12.11 3.42
N ALA A 186 -12.28 -12.46 2.15
CA ALA A 186 -13.35 -12.98 1.30
C ALA A 186 -13.72 -14.43 1.69
N ASN A 187 -12.75 -15.29 1.99
CA ASN A 187 -12.99 -16.69 2.39
C ASN A 187 -13.63 -16.83 3.79
N LYS A 188 -13.47 -15.85 4.69
CA LYS A 188 -14.15 -15.85 6.01
C LYS A 188 -15.65 -15.52 5.95
N ARG A 189 -16.19 -15.11 4.80
CA ARG A 189 -17.65 -14.91 4.62
C ARG A 189 -18.35 -16.09 3.94
N GLY A 190 -17.63 -17.21 3.73
CA GLY A 190 -18.12 -18.39 3.01
C GLY A 190 -18.49 -19.60 3.86
N ALA A 191 -18.66 -19.46 5.18
CA ALA A 191 -19.10 -20.57 6.04
C ALA A 191 -20.42 -20.21 6.76
N PRO A 192 -21.58 -20.63 6.24
CA PRO A 192 -22.79 -20.76 7.02
C PRO A 192 -22.93 -22.21 7.48
N ASP A 193 -22.80 -22.47 8.79
CA ASP A 193 -23.54 -23.59 9.37
C ASP A 193 -23.89 -23.37 10.85
N GLU A 194 -25.09 -23.84 11.17
CA GLU A 194 -25.72 -24.05 12.49
C GLU A 194 -26.14 -22.87 13.38
N LEU A 195 -27.29 -22.86 14.08
CA LEU A 195 -28.59 -23.55 14.04
C LEU A 195 -29.34 -22.86 15.21
N GLY A 196 -30.41 -22.12 14.92
CA GLY A 196 -31.34 -21.62 15.95
C GLY A 196 -32.69 -22.31 15.75
N PRO A 197 -33.21 -23.08 16.73
CA PRO A 197 -34.53 -23.68 16.61
C PRO A 197 -35.60 -22.63 16.93
N ASP A 198 -36.66 -22.64 16.13
CA ASP A 198 -37.94 -21.96 16.30
C ASP A 198 -38.03 -20.45 16.01
N GLY A 199 -38.69 -20.13 14.88
CA GLY A 199 -39.25 -18.80 14.63
C GLY A 199 -39.54 -18.45 13.17
N GLN A 200 -40.54 -19.09 12.55
CA GLN A 200 -41.10 -18.69 11.24
C GLN A 200 -41.76 -17.28 11.34
N PRO A 201 -41.71 -16.41 10.30
CA PRO A 201 -42.76 -16.43 9.27
C PRO A 201 -42.33 -16.09 7.82
N VAL A 202 -42.94 -16.82 6.88
CA VAL A 202 -43.49 -16.47 5.55
C VAL A 202 -43.07 -15.14 4.88
N GLY A 203 -42.50 -15.20 3.65
CA GLY A 203 -42.36 -13.99 2.82
C GLY A 203 -41.66 -14.03 1.45
N LYS A 204 -42.09 -14.89 0.51
CA LYS A 204 -42.05 -14.70 -0.97
C LYS A 204 -40.73 -14.29 -1.70
N ARG A 205 -40.08 -15.33 -2.25
CA ARG A 205 -39.27 -15.44 -3.50
C ARG A 205 -39.04 -14.18 -4.38
N PRO A 206 -37.79 -13.84 -4.76
CA PRO A 206 -37.50 -13.14 -6.00
C PRO A 206 -37.37 -14.13 -7.16
N ARG A 207 -38.18 -13.86 -8.18
CA ARG A 207 -38.32 -14.60 -9.44
C ARG A 207 -37.05 -14.55 -10.29
N GLY A 208 -36.73 -15.69 -10.89
CA GLY A 208 -36.24 -15.81 -12.27
C GLY A 208 -35.08 -14.92 -12.69
N ARG A 209 -33.85 -15.36 -12.42
CA ARG A 209 -32.70 -14.97 -13.26
C ARG A 209 -32.77 -15.79 -14.55
N PRO A 210 -32.93 -15.19 -15.74
CA PRO A 210 -32.90 -15.96 -16.99
C PRO A 210 -31.50 -16.55 -17.16
N LYS A 211 -31.44 -17.88 -17.32
CA LYS A 211 -30.25 -18.59 -17.76
C LYS A 211 -30.04 -18.35 -19.26
N GLY A 212 -28.92 -17.73 -19.59
CA GLY A 212 -28.24 -17.85 -20.88
C GLY A 212 -28.66 -16.85 -21.96
N SER A 213 -27.69 -16.17 -22.54
CA SER A 213 -27.36 -16.38 -23.96
C SER A 213 -25.99 -15.79 -24.28
N LYS A 214 -25.31 -16.46 -25.21
CA LYS A 214 -23.93 -16.26 -25.65
C LYS A 214 -23.86 -15.15 -26.70
N THR A 215 -22.86 -14.28 -26.65
CA THR A 215 -22.30 -13.60 -27.84
C THR A 215 -20.80 -13.41 -27.65
N THR A 216 -19.96 -14.28 -28.21
CA THR A 216 -19.36 -14.29 -29.56
C THR A 216 -18.13 -13.39 -29.72
N LYS A 217 -17.08 -14.08 -30.15
CA LYS A 217 -15.69 -13.72 -30.45
C LYS A 217 -15.57 -12.94 -31.77
N HIS A 218 -14.91 -11.78 -31.75
CA HIS A 218 -14.19 -11.11 -32.86
C HIS A 218 -13.11 -10.27 -32.17
N LYS A 219 -11.79 -10.35 -32.37
CA LYS A 219 -10.84 -10.59 -33.48
C LYS A 219 -10.98 -9.63 -34.67
N GLY A 220 -10.06 -8.65 -34.70
CA GLY A 220 -9.70 -7.70 -35.77
C GLY A 220 -9.19 -6.41 -35.12
N LYS A 221 -7.89 -6.14 -34.95
CA LYS A 221 -6.76 -5.89 -35.88
C LYS A 221 -6.79 -4.49 -36.52
N GLU A 222 -5.80 -3.68 -36.11
CA GLU A 222 -5.09 -2.56 -36.78
C GLU A 222 -5.83 -1.36 -37.38
N SER A 223 -5.49 -0.17 -36.86
CA SER A 223 -4.90 1.00 -37.57
C SER A 223 -4.72 2.12 -36.53
N ALA A 224 -3.52 2.58 -36.16
CA ALA A 224 -2.59 3.43 -36.90
C ALA A 224 -3.24 4.74 -37.42
N GLN A 225 -3.18 5.81 -36.62
CA GLN A 225 -3.03 7.19 -37.11
C GLN A 225 -2.55 8.15 -35.99
N THR A 226 -1.26 8.46 -36.09
CA THR A 226 -0.65 9.80 -36.07
C THR A 226 -1.58 11.00 -35.82
N ALA A 227 -1.28 11.77 -34.78
CA ALA A 227 -1.35 13.24 -34.81
C ALA A 227 -0.47 13.83 -33.72
N ALA A 228 0.66 14.40 -34.14
CA ALA A 228 1.50 15.28 -33.35
C ALA A 228 0.73 16.57 -33.00
N SER A 229 0.85 17.03 -31.76
CA SER A 229 0.64 18.45 -31.43
C SER A 229 1.72 18.89 -30.46
N THR A 230 2.78 19.43 -31.07
CA THR A 230 3.77 20.31 -30.47
C THR A 230 3.05 21.57 -29.98
N SER A 231 3.16 21.90 -28.71
CA SER A 231 2.87 23.24 -28.21
C SER A 231 4.05 23.69 -27.37
N ALA A 232 4.96 24.38 -28.05
CA ALA A 232 6.00 25.19 -27.43
C ALA A 232 5.31 26.39 -26.76
N ASN A 233 5.49 26.53 -25.46
CA ASN A 233 5.21 27.80 -24.78
C ASN A 233 6.55 28.39 -24.34
N ALA A 234 7.08 29.28 -25.17
CA ALA A 234 8.19 30.15 -24.85
C ALA A 234 7.63 31.39 -24.15
N SER A 235 8.02 31.61 -22.89
CA SER A 235 7.84 32.90 -22.23
C SER A 235 9.21 33.40 -21.78
N ALA A 236 9.59 34.54 -22.34
CA ALA A 236 10.90 35.15 -22.31
C ALA A 236 11.23 35.80 -20.93
N PRO A 237 12.51 36.04 -20.65
CA PRO A 237 12.96 36.80 -19.48
C PRO A 237 12.85 38.31 -19.73
N VAL A 238 12.45 39.05 -18.69
CA VAL A 238 12.47 40.51 -18.63
C VAL A 238 13.89 40.98 -18.28
N PRO A 239 14.49 41.94 -19.03
CA PRO A 239 15.73 42.58 -18.63
C PRO A 239 15.52 43.89 -17.84
N SER A 240 16.42 44.07 -16.87
CA SER A 240 16.88 45.29 -16.17
C SER A 240 15.90 46.12 -15.33
#